data_AF-A0A1Z9RF38-F1
#
_entry.id   AF-A0A1Z9RF38-F1
#
_cell.length_a   1.000
_cell.length_b   1.000
_cell.length_c   1.000
_cell.angle_alpha   90.00
_cell.angle_beta   90.00
_cell.angle_gamma   90.00
#
_symmetry.space_group_name_H-M   'P 1'
#
loop_
_entity.id
_entity.type
_entity.pdbx_description
1 polymer ?
#
loop_
_entity_poly.entity_id
_entity_poly.type
_entity_poly.pdbx_seq_one_letter_code
_entity_poly.pdbx_strand_id
1 'polypeptide(L)'
;MRRFITSLSEQQIRHGYSLLALMEHLDRELDLLNQRRLSAGLGSTEGKRLGSIKRSHLNKIRDCISELETSGFNAWLMERRSA
;
A
#
# COMPACT_ATOMS: atom_id res chain seq x y z
N MET A 1 29.23 -7.89 10.49
CA MET A 1 28.13 -7.51 9.56
C MET A 1 27.87 -8.68 8.63
N ARG A 2 26.84 -9.50 8.91
CA ARG A 2 26.47 -10.60 8.00
C ARG A 2 25.77 -10.00 6.79
N ARG A 3 26.36 -10.14 5.60
CA ARG A 3 25.67 -9.96 4.31
C ARG A 3 24.53 -10.98 4.25
N PHE A 4 23.32 -10.57 4.62
CA PHE A 4 22.13 -11.31 4.24
C PHE A 4 21.84 -11.02 2.78
N ILE A 5 22.62 -11.64 1.88
CA ILE A 5 22.17 -11.79 0.49
C ILE A 5 21.13 -12.92 0.54
N THR A 6 19.95 -12.64 1.08
CA THR A 6 18.77 -13.43 0.72
C THR A 6 18.40 -12.99 -0.68
N SER A 7 18.92 -13.68 -1.68
CA SER A 7 18.46 -13.50 -3.06
C SER A 7 16.96 -13.82 -3.06
N LEU A 8 16.12 -12.80 -3.09
CA LEU A 8 14.68 -13.00 -3.21
C LEU A 8 14.40 -13.75 -4.51
N SER A 9 13.44 -14.67 -4.46
CA SER A 9 12.98 -15.32 -5.68
C SER A 9 12.29 -14.30 -6.59
N GLU A 10 12.24 -14.57 -7.89
CA GLU A 10 11.51 -13.70 -8.81
C GLU A 10 10.05 -13.52 -8.43
N GLN A 11 9.42 -14.54 -7.85
CA GLN A 11 8.06 -14.45 -7.35
C GLN A 11 7.95 -13.46 -6.19
N GLN A 12 8.86 -13.51 -5.22
CA GLN A 12 8.90 -12.56 -4.10
C GLN A 12 9.15 -11.13 -4.58
N ILE A 13 10.00 -10.97 -5.59
CA ILE A 13 10.27 -9.67 -6.22
C ILE A 13 9.02 -9.13 -6.91
N ARG A 14 8.38 -9.94 -7.77
CA ARG A 14 7.12 -9.56 -8.46
C ARG A 14 6.04 -9.20 -7.44
N HIS A 15 5.93 -9.97 -6.38
CA HIS A 15 4.99 -9.72 -5.30
C HIS A 15 5.22 -8.38 -4.61
N GLY A 16 6.46 -8.06 -4.24
CA GLY A 16 6.80 -6.77 -3.63
C GLY A 16 6.46 -5.57 -4.53
N TYR A 17 6.72 -5.67 -5.84
CA TYR A 17 6.29 -4.63 -6.78
C TYR A 17 4.77 -4.52 -6.90
N SER A 18 4.04 -5.65 -6.89
CA SER A 18 2.57 -5.64 -6.89
C SER A 18 2.00 -4.95 -5.64
N LEU A 19 2.62 -5.14 -4.47
CA LEU A 19 2.24 -4.45 -3.24
C LEU A 19 2.46 -2.93 -3.35
N LEU A 20 3.61 -2.49 -3.90
CA LEU A 20 3.87 -1.07 -4.14
C LEU A 20 2.85 -0.46 -5.11
N ALA A 21 2.54 -1.14 -6.22
CA ALA A 21 1.55 -0.68 -7.18
C ALA A 21 0.14 -0.61 -6.58
N LEU A 22 -0.23 -1.59 -5.74
CA LEU A 22 -1.49 -1.58 -5.02
C LEU A 22 -1.57 -0.39 -4.04
N MET A 23 -0.51 -0.12 -3.28
CA MET A 23 -0.46 1.03 -2.39
C MET A 23 -0.62 2.35 -3.15
N GLU A 24 0.07 2.52 -4.28
CA GLU A 24 -0.07 3.70 -5.13
C GLU A 24 -1.49 3.88 -5.68
N HIS A 25 -2.12 2.78 -6.11
CA HIS A 25 -3.50 2.81 -6.56
C HIS A 25 -4.46 3.21 -5.42
N LEU A 26 -4.30 2.60 -4.23
CA LEU A 26 -5.13 2.89 -3.07
C LEU A 26 -4.99 4.35 -2.60
N ASP A 27 -3.79 4.92 -2.68
CA ASP A 27 -3.52 6.32 -2.32
C ASP A 27 -4.30 7.29 -3.23
N ARG A 28 -4.25 7.07 -4.56
CA ARG A 28 -5.04 7.87 -5.51
C ARG A 28 -6.56 7.73 -5.28
N GLU A 29 -7.03 6.52 -4.97
CA GLU A 29 -8.44 6.29 -4.67
C GLU A 29 -8.87 6.99 -3.36
N LEU A 30 -7.99 7.07 -2.36
CA LEU A 30 -8.28 7.77 -1.12
C LEU A 30 -8.56 9.27 -1.34
N ASP A 31 -7.83 9.92 -2.23
CA ASP A 31 -8.07 11.32 -2.60
C ASP A 31 -9.45 11.50 -3.25
N LEU A 32 -9.78 10.65 -4.22
CA LEU A 32 -11.08 10.66 -4.90
C LEU A 32 -12.23 10.40 -3.92
N LEU A 33 -12.07 9.42 -3.03
CA LEU A 33 -13.06 9.10 -1.99
C LEU A 33 -13.25 10.28 -1.05
N ASN A 34 -12.18 11.00 -0.70
CA ASN A 34 -12.25 12.15 0.19
C ASN A 34 -13.03 13.31 -0.46
N GLN A 35 -12.75 13.60 -1.73
CA GLN A 35 -13.50 14.61 -2.51
C GLN A 35 -14.98 14.24 -2.62
N ARG A 36 -15.30 13.00 -3.02
CA ARG A 36 -16.69 12.52 -3.13
C ARG A 36 -17.43 12.59 -1.79
N ARG A 37 -16.74 12.25 -0.70
CA ARG A 37 -17.33 12.27 0.65
C ARG A 37 -17.64 13.69 1.12
N LEU A 38 -16.78 14.66 0.80
CA LEU A 38 -17.03 16.07 1.09
C LEU A 38 -18.23 16.58 0.29
N SER A 39 -18.28 16.28 -1.02
CA SER A 39 -19.39 16.68 -1.90
C SER A 39 -20.74 16.06 -1.51
N ALA A 40 -20.75 14.80 -1.04
CA ALA A 40 -21.96 14.12 -0.58
C ALA A 40 -22.43 14.57 0.82
N GLY A 41 -21.62 15.35 1.54
CA GLY A 41 -21.86 15.74 2.92
C GLY A 41 -21.47 14.65 3.93
N LEU A 42 -20.65 15.02 4.93
CA LEU A 42 -20.04 14.06 5.87
C LEU A 42 -21.05 13.25 6.70
N GLY A 43 -22.21 13.84 7.00
CA GLY A 43 -23.27 13.23 7.81
C GLY A 43 -24.29 12.42 7.02
N SER A 44 -24.27 12.50 5.69
CA SER A 44 -25.22 11.77 4.84
C SER A 44 -24.93 10.27 4.86
N THR A 45 -25.92 9.46 4.49
CA THR A 45 -25.75 8.00 4.36
C THR A 45 -24.61 7.66 3.39
N GLU A 46 -24.52 8.39 2.28
CA GLU A 46 -23.44 8.22 1.31
C GLU A 46 -22.09 8.68 1.87
N GLY A 47 -22.03 9.81 2.59
CA GLY A 47 -20.81 10.26 3.27
C GLY A 47 -20.29 9.27 4.32
N LYS A 48 -21.20 8.59 5.03
CA LYS A 48 -20.85 7.50 5.97
C LYS A 48 -20.35 6.25 5.24
N ARG A 49 -21.00 5.85 4.14
CA ARG A 49 -20.57 4.73 3.28
C ARG A 49 -19.19 4.96 2.69
N LEU A 50 -18.96 6.12 2.08
CA LEU A 50 -17.65 6.52 1.54
C LEU A 50 -16.57 6.56 2.63
N GLY A 51 -16.93 7.01 3.84
CA GLY A 51 -16.04 6.93 5.01
C GLY A 51 -15.65 5.50 5.40
N SER A 52 -16.55 4.53 5.24
CA SER A 52 -16.25 3.11 5.47
C SER A 52 -15.30 2.54 4.43
N ILE A 53 -15.52 2.87 3.14
CA ILE A 53 -14.63 2.47 2.04
C ILE A 53 -13.23 3.05 2.25
N LYS A 54 -13.14 4.34 2.63
CA LYS A 54 -11.87 5.00 2.98
C LYS A 54 -11.10 4.22 4.06
N ARG A 55 -11.76 3.82 5.15
CA ARG A 55 -11.13 3.01 6.21
C ARG A 55 -10.66 1.65 5.71
N SER A 56 -11.44 1.00 4.85
CA SER A 56 -11.04 -0.27 4.23
C SER A 56 -9.75 -0.11 3.39
N HIS A 57 -9.64 0.96 2.61
CA HIS A 57 -8.41 1.24 1.83
C HIS A 57 -7.21 1.50 2.71
N LEU A 58 -7.36 2.29 3.78
CA LEU A 58 -6.29 2.54 4.76
C LEU A 58 -5.81 1.24 5.43
N ASN A 59 -6.73 0.34 5.78
CA ASN A 59 -6.35 -0.97 6.33
C ASN A 59 -5.55 -1.80 5.32
N LYS A 60 -5.97 -1.84 4.05
CA LYS A 60 -5.23 -2.54 2.99
C LYS A 60 -3.82 -1.97 2.80
N ILE A 61 -3.66 -0.65 2.84
CA ILE A 61 -2.33 -0.01 2.79
C ILE A 61 -1.47 -0.46 3.96
N ARG A 62 -2.03 -0.46 5.19
CA ARG A 62 -1.32 -0.94 6.38
C ARG A 62 -0.89 -2.41 6.24
N ASP A 63 -1.76 -3.25 5.68
CA ASP A 63 -1.46 -4.67 5.47
C ASP A 63 -0.33 -4.83 4.43
N CYS A 64 -0.34 -4.05 3.34
CA CYS A 64 0.76 -4.01 2.36
C CYS A 64 2.08 -3.58 3.00
N ILE A 65 2.07 -2.55 3.85
CA ILE A 65 3.26 -2.08 4.57
C ILE A 65 3.82 -3.20 5.44
N SER A 66 2.98 -3.85 6.25
CA SER A 66 3.40 -4.95 7.13
C SER A 66 4.00 -6.11 6.35
N GLU A 67 3.49 -6.41 5.16
CA GLU A 67 4.01 -7.47 4.30
C GLU A 67 5.35 -7.07 3.66
N LEU A 68 5.51 -5.82 3.22
CA LEU A 68 6.78 -5.31 2.70
C LEU A 68 7.88 -5.27 3.77
N GLU A 69 7.54 -4.94 5.02
CA GLU A 69 8.46 -4.95 6.16
C GLU A 69 8.98 -6.34 6.50
N THR A 70 8.17 -7.37 6.31
CA THR A 70 8.51 -8.76 6.69
C THR A 70 9.05 -9.61 5.52
N SER A 71 8.81 -9.21 4.27
CA SER A 71 9.22 -9.97 3.08
C SER A 71 10.71 -9.85 2.70
N GLY A 72 11.45 -8.92 3.30
CA GLY A 72 12.84 -8.60 2.90
C GLY A 72 12.96 -7.83 1.57
N PHE A 73 11.84 -7.54 0.91
CA PHE A 73 11.79 -6.80 -0.35
C PHE A 73 12.39 -5.40 -0.26
N ASN A 74 12.09 -4.65 0.79
CA ASN A 74 12.60 -3.29 0.96
C ASN A 74 14.14 -3.25 1.07
N ALA A 75 14.74 -4.17 1.82
CA ALA A 75 16.20 -4.27 1.95
C ALA A 75 16.84 -4.59 0.59
N TRP A 76 16.29 -5.57 -0.12
CA TRP A 76 16.73 -5.93 -1.46
C TRP A 76 16.61 -4.78 -2.47
N LEU A 77 15.52 -4.01 -2.42
CA LEU A 77 15.28 -2.88 -3.33
C LEU A 77 16.31 -1.76 -3.09
N MET A 78 16.66 -1.49 -1.83
CA MET A 78 17.65 -0.48 -1.47
C MET A 78 19.06 -0.88 -1.92
N GLU A 79 19.44 -2.14 -1.77
CA GLU A 79 20.71 -2.65 -2.29
C GLU A 79 20.83 -2.48 -3.80
N ARG A 80 19.75 -2.72 -4.55
CA ARG A 80 19.70 -2.51 -6.00
C ARG A 80 19.78 -1.06 -6.46
N ARG A 81 19.26 -0.12 -5.69
CA ARG A 81 19.32 1.32 -6.02
C ARG A 81 20.65 1.96 -5.66
N SER A 82 21.43 1.31 -4.80
CA SER A 82 22.74 1.77 -4.35
C SER A 82 23.89 1.16 -5.16
N ALA A 83 23.59 0.22 -6.05
CA ALA A 83 24.51 -0.40 -7.00
C ALA A 83 24.39 0.28 -8.37
#